data_AF-A0AA47EVC0-F1
#
_entry.id   AF-A0AA47EVC0-F1
#
_cell.length_a   1.000
_cell.length_b   1.000
_cell.length_c   1.000
_cell.angle_alpha   90.00
_cell.angle_beta   90.00
_cell.angle_gamma   90.00
#
_symmetry.space_group_name_H-M   'P 1'
#
loop_
_entity.id
_entity.type
_entity.pdbx_description
1 polymer ?
#
loop_
_entity_poly.entity_id
_entity_poly.type
_entity_poly.pdbx_seq_one_letter_code
_entity_poly.pdbx_strand_id
1 'polypeptide(L)'
;MSRGDAVLLQAESASEHLLLWLGYLKEIEKDNAANCLLEGAASAIREAAACIALGLVRPALNSLRLQIDLFLAWLYFKDHKVEWERVQSKGDGFKLKNEIIKYLGDNFDAFSRRYGVLEAIKQRREKEPYRLLSAHVHGQSEPALPKIESPADVVASISLQDEAIALQKECSEYIGDILYSLYSNNWHALPSNLHPALIARFKTKPQQAEFFE
;
A
#
# COMPACT_ATOMS: atom_id res chain seq x y z
N MET A 1 1.20 -29.59 -3.05
CA MET A 1 1.44 -28.14 -2.96
C MET A 1 2.73 -27.96 -2.17
N SER A 2 3.73 -27.32 -2.76
CA SER A 2 4.99 -27.04 -2.07
C SER A 2 4.74 -26.00 -0.95
N ARG A 3 5.67 -25.88 0.00
CA ARG A 3 5.60 -24.81 1.01
C ARG A 3 5.65 -23.43 0.34
N GLY A 4 6.49 -23.26 -0.67
CA GLY A 4 6.58 -22.01 -1.44
C GLY A 4 5.24 -21.62 -2.04
N ASP A 5 4.51 -22.58 -2.62
CA ASP A 5 3.17 -22.35 -3.17
C ASP A 5 2.19 -21.89 -2.08
N ALA A 6 2.23 -22.51 -0.90
CA ALA A 6 1.36 -22.15 0.22
C ALA A 6 1.67 -20.74 0.76
N VAL A 7 2.96 -20.37 0.85
CA VAL A 7 3.41 -19.03 1.26
C VAL A 7 3.01 -17.99 0.22
N LEU A 8 3.15 -18.29 -1.07
CA LEU A 8 2.73 -17.43 -2.17
C LEU A 8 1.23 -17.11 -2.09
N LEU A 9 0.38 -18.14 -1.95
CA LEU A 9 -1.07 -17.96 -1.84
C LEU A 9 -1.47 -17.12 -0.62
N GLN A 10 -0.78 -17.30 0.51
CA GLN A 10 -1.03 -16.49 1.71
C GLN A 10 -0.62 -15.02 1.50
N ALA A 11 0.53 -14.78 0.87
CA ALA A 11 1.00 -13.43 0.55
C ALA A 11 0.08 -12.73 -0.46
N GLU A 12 -0.40 -13.44 -1.48
CA GLU A 12 -1.39 -12.91 -2.43
C GLU A 12 -2.71 -12.58 -1.73
N SER A 13 -3.22 -13.48 -0.88
CA SER A 13 -4.43 -13.23 -0.09
C SER A 13 -4.28 -12.01 0.83
N ALA A 14 -3.10 -11.79 1.43
CA ALA A 14 -2.82 -10.59 2.22
C ALA A 14 -2.91 -9.28 1.41
N SER A 15 -2.77 -9.36 0.08
CA SER A 15 -2.84 -8.23 -0.85
C SER A 15 -4.15 -8.13 -1.65
N GLU A 16 -5.08 -9.08 -1.47
CA GLU A 16 -6.32 -9.17 -2.25
C GLU A 16 -7.08 -7.85 -2.28
N HIS A 17 -7.16 -7.17 -1.13
CA HIS A 17 -7.83 -5.89 -1.03
C HIS A 17 -7.26 -4.81 -1.96
N LEU A 18 -5.94 -4.73 -2.10
CA LEU A 18 -5.30 -3.78 -3.02
C LEU A 18 -5.52 -4.16 -4.48
N LEU A 19 -5.57 -5.45 -4.80
CA LEU A 19 -5.85 -5.90 -6.16
C LEU A 19 -7.27 -5.52 -6.59
N LEU A 20 -8.24 -5.56 -5.67
CA LEU A 20 -9.60 -5.06 -5.90
C LEU A 20 -9.61 -3.55 -6.16
N TRP A 21 -8.88 -2.78 -5.35
CA TRP A 21 -8.69 -1.35 -5.58
C TRP A 21 -8.04 -1.06 -6.93
N LEU A 22 -6.99 -1.80 -7.32
CA LEU A 22 -6.35 -1.63 -8.62
C LEU A 22 -7.30 -1.86 -9.78
N GLY A 23 -8.15 -2.89 -9.70
CA GLY A 23 -9.18 -3.15 -10.69
C GLY A 23 -10.17 -1.99 -10.81
N TYR A 24 -10.63 -1.47 -9.68
CA TYR A 24 -11.52 -0.31 -9.63
C TYR A 24 -10.89 0.95 -10.21
N LEU A 25 -9.71 1.35 -9.71
CA LEU A 25 -9.05 2.59 -10.10
C LEU A 25 -8.73 2.62 -11.60
N LYS A 26 -8.28 1.48 -12.16
CA LYS A 26 -8.04 1.37 -13.61
C LYS A 26 -9.31 1.52 -14.44
N GLU A 27 -10.45 1.07 -13.93
CA GLU A 27 -11.73 1.17 -14.62
C GLU A 27 -12.28 2.60 -14.61
N ILE A 28 -12.14 3.32 -13.50
CA ILE A 28 -12.64 4.70 -13.39
C ILE A 28 -11.72 5.75 -14.02
N GLU A 29 -10.42 5.44 -14.18
CA GLU A 29 -9.39 6.37 -14.66
C GLU A 29 -8.71 5.86 -15.94
N LYS A 30 -9.43 5.14 -16.83
CA LYS A 30 -8.85 4.40 -17.99
C LYS A 30 -7.82 5.17 -18.81
N ASP A 31 -8.08 6.44 -19.09
CA ASP A 31 -7.24 7.27 -19.97
C ASP A 31 -6.20 8.11 -19.22
N ASN A 32 -6.00 7.84 -17.93
CA ASN A 32 -5.07 8.61 -17.12
C ASN A 32 -3.60 8.27 -17.44
N ALA A 33 -2.81 9.28 -17.80
CA ALA A 33 -1.40 9.11 -18.16
C ALA A 33 -0.52 8.54 -17.03
N ALA A 34 -0.96 8.66 -15.78
CA ALA A 34 -0.27 8.12 -14.61
C ALA A 34 -0.58 6.62 -14.37
N ASN A 35 -1.44 5.98 -15.14
CA ASN A 35 -1.88 4.58 -14.90
C ASN A 35 -0.75 3.54 -14.93
N CYS A 36 0.38 3.83 -15.57
CA CYS A 36 1.56 2.96 -15.48
C CYS A 36 2.06 2.82 -14.03
N LEU A 37 1.78 3.77 -13.13
CA LEU A 37 2.05 3.66 -11.70
C LEU A 37 1.18 2.58 -11.04
N LEU A 38 -0.10 2.45 -11.44
CA LEU A 38 -0.97 1.36 -10.96
C LEU A 38 -0.51 0.00 -11.50
N GLU A 39 0.01 -0.06 -12.73
CA GLU A 39 0.63 -1.28 -13.28
C GLU A 39 1.91 -1.66 -12.53
N GLY A 40 2.75 -0.67 -12.22
CA GLY A 40 3.89 -0.86 -11.34
C GLY A 40 3.48 -1.37 -9.96
N ALA A 41 2.42 -0.80 -9.36
CA ALA A 41 1.93 -1.22 -8.05
C ALA A 41 1.42 -2.67 -8.08
N ALA A 42 0.68 -3.06 -9.12
CA ALA A 42 0.25 -4.44 -9.32
C ALA A 42 1.45 -5.40 -9.46
N SER A 43 2.52 -4.96 -10.12
CA SER A 43 3.76 -5.74 -10.27
C SER A 43 4.49 -5.86 -8.93
N ALA A 44 4.60 -4.77 -8.18
CA ALA A 44 5.23 -4.74 -6.86
C ALA A 44 4.48 -5.61 -5.81
N ILE A 45 3.16 -5.75 -5.93
CA ILE A 45 2.37 -6.69 -5.12
C ILE A 45 2.80 -8.14 -5.40
N ARG A 46 2.84 -8.53 -6.67
CA ARG A 46 3.22 -9.90 -7.07
C ARG A 46 4.68 -10.21 -6.77
N GLU A 47 5.56 -9.23 -6.97
CA GLU A 47 6.98 -9.35 -6.65
C GLU A 47 7.18 -9.55 -5.15
N ALA A 48 6.50 -8.79 -4.30
CA ALA A 48 6.55 -8.99 -2.85
C ALA A 48 6.13 -10.42 -2.48
N ALA A 49 5.01 -10.90 -3.01
CA ALA A 49 4.52 -12.26 -2.74
C ALA A 49 5.50 -13.35 -3.21
N ALA A 50 6.06 -13.21 -4.41
CA ALA A 50 7.06 -14.13 -4.94
C ALA A 50 8.36 -14.11 -4.11
N CYS A 51 8.85 -12.92 -3.76
CA CYS A 51 10.04 -12.78 -2.92
C CYS A 51 9.84 -13.40 -1.53
N ILE A 52 8.67 -13.20 -0.90
CA ILE A 52 8.35 -13.84 0.38
C ILE A 52 8.35 -15.37 0.24
N ALA A 53 7.70 -15.91 -0.79
CA ALA A 53 7.65 -17.36 -1.06
C ALA A 53 9.03 -17.99 -1.28
N LEU A 54 9.98 -17.23 -1.82
CA LEU A 54 11.38 -17.64 -2.02
C LEU A 54 12.27 -17.40 -0.78
N GLY A 55 11.72 -16.84 0.31
CA GLY A 55 12.50 -16.44 1.49
C GLY A 55 13.34 -15.17 1.30
N LEU A 56 13.17 -14.45 0.18
CA LEU A 56 13.88 -13.21 -0.14
C LEU A 56 13.19 -12.01 0.53
N VAL A 57 13.18 -11.98 1.87
CA VAL A 57 12.42 -10.99 2.64
C VAL A 57 12.88 -9.56 2.37
N ARG A 58 14.19 -9.30 2.25
CA ARG A 58 14.67 -7.93 2.02
C ARG A 58 14.22 -7.35 0.66
N PRO A 59 14.34 -8.07 -0.46
CA PRO A 59 13.66 -7.70 -1.71
C PRO A 59 12.14 -7.50 -1.54
N ALA A 60 11.46 -8.37 -0.80
CA ALA A 60 10.04 -8.19 -0.53
C ALA A 60 9.72 -6.87 0.19
N LEU A 61 10.52 -6.47 1.19
CA LEU A 61 10.36 -5.18 1.88
C LEU A 61 10.52 -3.99 0.91
N ASN A 62 11.43 -4.08 -0.07
CA ASN A 62 11.58 -3.06 -1.09
C ASN A 62 10.31 -2.97 -1.96
N SER A 63 9.78 -4.11 -2.40
CA SER A 63 8.55 -4.15 -3.20
C SER A 63 7.33 -3.67 -2.39
N LEU A 64 7.24 -3.99 -1.09
CA LEU A 64 6.23 -3.44 -0.18
C LEU A 64 6.29 -1.92 -0.07
N ARG A 65 7.49 -1.36 0.08
CA ARG A 65 7.68 0.11 0.08
C ARG A 65 7.25 0.72 -1.24
N LEU A 66 7.64 0.07 -2.34
CA LEU A 66 7.31 0.52 -3.69
C LEU A 66 5.81 0.53 -3.94
N GLN A 67 5.03 -0.41 -3.38
CA GLN A 67 3.57 -0.37 -3.45
C GLN A 67 3.04 0.96 -2.89
N ILE A 68 3.48 1.36 -1.69
CA ILE A 68 3.04 2.62 -1.05
C ILE A 68 3.44 3.83 -1.89
N ASP A 69 4.70 3.87 -2.35
CA ASP A 69 5.21 4.97 -3.18
C ASP A 69 4.41 5.12 -4.48
N LEU A 70 4.11 4.02 -5.18
CA LEU A 70 3.41 4.05 -6.45
C LEU A 70 1.94 4.45 -6.30
N PHE A 71 1.25 3.97 -5.27
CA PHE A 71 -0.13 4.40 -4.99
C PHE A 71 -0.19 5.88 -4.65
N LEU A 72 0.69 6.38 -3.77
CA LEU A 72 0.73 7.79 -3.41
C LEU A 72 1.09 8.67 -4.61
N ALA A 73 2.13 8.28 -5.37
CA ALA A 73 2.51 8.99 -6.57
C ALA A 73 1.35 9.05 -7.57
N TRP A 74 0.63 7.93 -7.79
CA TRP A 74 -0.53 7.91 -8.67
C TRP A 74 -1.63 8.87 -8.18
N LEU A 75 -1.95 8.86 -6.88
CA LEU A 75 -2.96 9.74 -6.30
C LEU A 75 -2.66 11.24 -6.51
N TYR A 76 -1.37 11.61 -6.55
CA TYR A 76 -0.98 12.98 -6.91
C TYR A 76 -1.00 13.19 -8.42
N PHE A 77 -0.29 12.36 -9.19
CA PHE A 77 -0.05 12.59 -10.62
C PHE A 77 -1.28 12.37 -11.49
N LYS A 78 -2.30 11.64 -11.03
CA LYS A 78 -3.58 11.51 -11.74
C LYS A 78 -4.25 12.87 -11.96
N ASP A 79 -4.02 13.83 -11.05
CA ASP A 79 -4.56 15.19 -11.11
C ASP A 79 -3.55 16.21 -11.70
N HIS A 80 -2.28 15.81 -11.88
CA HIS A 80 -1.17 16.70 -12.25
C HIS A 80 -0.43 16.22 -13.51
N LYS A 81 -1.15 16.11 -14.62
CA LYS A 81 -0.61 15.60 -15.89
C LYS A 81 0.70 16.29 -16.34
N VAL A 82 0.78 17.61 -16.25
CA VAL A 82 1.99 18.37 -16.67
C VAL A 82 3.19 18.05 -15.79
N GLU A 83 3.00 17.90 -14.47
CA GLU A 83 4.07 17.49 -13.58
C GLU A 83 4.50 16.04 -13.87
N TRP A 84 3.54 15.17 -14.18
CA TRP A 84 3.83 13.79 -14.57
C TRP A 84 4.67 13.70 -15.86
N GLU A 85 4.33 14.49 -16.88
CA GLU A 85 5.12 14.58 -18.12
C GLU A 85 6.55 15.08 -17.85
N ARG A 86 6.72 16.00 -16.89
CA ARG A 86 8.05 16.43 -16.44
C ARG A 86 8.83 15.30 -15.77
N VAL A 87 8.18 14.52 -14.89
CA VAL A 87 8.82 13.36 -14.24
C VAL A 87 9.27 12.35 -15.29
N GLN A 88 8.41 12.03 -16.26
CA GLN A 88 8.73 11.08 -17.33
C GLN A 88 9.88 11.55 -18.22
N SER A 89 9.93 12.83 -18.56
CA SER A 89 10.95 13.38 -19.46
C SER A 89 12.31 13.65 -18.78
N LYS A 90 12.31 14.00 -17.50
CA LYS A 90 13.53 14.46 -16.79
C LYS A 90 13.98 13.56 -15.64
N GLY A 91 13.13 12.63 -15.17
CA GLY A 91 13.38 11.88 -13.95
C GLY A 91 13.40 12.78 -12.69
N ASP A 92 12.76 13.94 -12.74
CA ASP A 92 12.75 14.96 -11.69
C ASP A 92 11.30 15.40 -11.38
N GLY A 93 11.04 15.78 -10.13
CA GLY A 93 9.73 16.26 -9.67
C GLY A 93 8.91 15.24 -8.90
N PHE A 94 9.51 14.15 -8.42
CA PHE A 94 8.85 13.22 -7.51
C PHE A 94 8.44 13.93 -6.22
N LYS A 95 7.23 13.63 -5.72
CA LYS A 95 6.72 14.18 -4.47
C LYS A 95 7.02 13.23 -3.33
N LEU A 96 7.44 13.78 -2.20
CA LEU A 96 7.59 13.01 -0.98
C LEU A 96 6.21 12.63 -0.44
N LYS A 97 6.13 11.49 0.26
CA LYS A 97 4.91 11.03 0.96
C LYS A 97 4.18 12.17 1.66
N ASN A 98 4.89 12.96 2.48
CA ASN A 98 4.26 14.00 3.30
C ASN A 98 3.67 15.12 2.44
N GLU A 99 4.26 15.44 1.29
CA GLU A 99 3.71 16.43 0.36
C GLU A 99 2.42 15.91 -0.28
N ILE A 100 2.37 14.62 -0.63
CA ILE A 100 1.19 13.98 -1.20
C ILE A 100 0.06 13.91 -0.16
N ILE A 101 0.35 13.44 1.06
CA ILE A 101 -0.66 13.37 2.13
C ILE A 101 -1.20 14.75 2.47
N LYS A 102 -0.33 15.78 2.49
CA LYS A 102 -0.75 17.16 2.66
C LYS A 102 -1.65 17.61 1.51
N TYR A 103 -1.26 17.37 0.26
CA TYR A 103 -2.10 17.66 -0.91
C TYR A 103 -3.48 17.01 -0.79
N LEU A 104 -3.56 15.74 -0.39
CA LEU A 104 -4.83 15.05 -0.21
C LEU A 104 -5.70 15.70 0.87
N GLY A 105 -5.12 16.07 2.02
CA GLY A 105 -5.83 16.76 3.09
C GLY A 105 -6.28 18.18 2.74
N ASP A 106 -5.50 18.89 1.94
CA ASP A 106 -5.79 20.28 1.54
C ASP A 106 -6.82 20.36 0.40
N ASN A 107 -6.96 19.32 -0.43
CA ASN A 107 -7.73 19.37 -1.68
C ASN A 107 -8.94 18.43 -1.74
N PHE A 108 -9.06 17.47 -0.83
CA PHE A 108 -10.20 16.55 -0.81
C PHE A 108 -10.99 16.65 0.49
N ASP A 109 -12.23 17.10 0.36
CA ASP A 109 -13.15 17.25 1.48
C ASP A 109 -13.27 15.95 2.27
N ALA A 110 -13.30 16.09 3.60
CA ALA A 110 -13.36 15.00 4.57
C ALA A 110 -12.17 14.03 4.57
N PHE A 111 -11.14 14.16 3.70
CA PHE A 111 -10.00 13.23 3.68
C PHE A 111 -9.35 13.10 5.05
N SER A 112 -8.92 14.22 5.65
CA SER A 112 -8.24 14.21 6.95
C SER A 112 -9.13 13.67 8.08
N ARG A 113 -10.43 13.99 8.07
CA ARG A 113 -11.41 13.48 9.05
C ARG A 113 -11.54 11.97 8.93
N ARG A 114 -11.84 11.48 7.73
CA ARG A 114 -11.99 10.04 7.44
C ARG A 114 -10.73 9.27 7.76
N TYR A 115 -9.58 9.77 7.34
CA TYR A 115 -8.30 9.14 7.64
C TYR A 115 -8.06 9.05 9.14
N GLY A 116 -8.42 10.11 9.90
CA GLY A 116 -8.39 10.10 11.36
C GLY A 116 -9.27 9.01 11.99
N VAL A 117 -10.51 8.84 11.50
CA VAL A 117 -11.40 7.76 11.93
C VAL A 117 -10.79 6.38 11.63
N LEU A 118 -10.27 6.18 10.41
CA LEU A 118 -9.64 4.92 10.01
C LEU A 118 -8.40 4.59 10.84
N GLU A 119 -7.58 5.59 11.16
CA GLU A 119 -6.44 5.46 12.05
C GLU A 119 -6.84 5.05 13.49
N ALA A 120 -8.03 5.43 13.94
CA ALA A 120 -8.56 5.03 15.25
C ALA A 120 -9.12 3.59 15.27
N ILE A 121 -9.56 3.08 14.11
CA ILE A 121 -10.13 1.73 13.95
C ILE A 121 -9.23 0.76 13.17
N LYS A 122 -7.95 1.11 12.97
CA LYS A 122 -6.99 0.27 12.27
C LYS A 122 -6.79 -1.08 12.97
N GLN A 123 -6.52 -2.11 12.17
CA GLN A 123 -6.18 -3.45 12.63
C GLN A 123 -4.68 -3.75 12.49
N ARG A 124 -3.97 -3.01 11.64
CA ARG A 124 -2.49 -3.08 11.53
C ARG A 124 -1.82 -2.75 12.87
N ARG A 125 -0.72 -3.46 13.14
CA ARG A 125 0.10 -3.25 14.35
C ARG A 125 1.04 -2.07 14.17
N GLU A 126 1.69 -1.99 13.02
CA GLU A 126 2.56 -0.87 12.68
C GLU A 126 1.73 0.37 12.34
N LYS A 127 1.96 1.46 13.06
CA LYS A 127 1.23 2.71 12.84
C LYS A 127 1.65 3.35 11.52
N GLU A 128 2.95 3.31 11.19
CA GLU A 128 3.51 3.93 10.01
C GLU A 128 4.33 2.91 9.19
N PRO A 129 3.67 1.97 8.47
CA PRO A 129 4.38 0.92 7.72
C PRO A 129 5.41 1.50 6.73
N TYR A 130 5.09 2.64 6.11
CA TYR A 130 6.03 3.35 5.24
C TYR A 130 7.33 3.72 5.96
N ARG A 131 7.26 4.23 7.19
CA ARG A 131 8.45 4.65 7.95
C ARG A 131 9.30 3.44 8.31
N LEU A 132 8.67 2.36 8.76
CA LEU A 132 9.35 1.08 9.05
C LEU A 132 10.10 0.57 7.81
N LEU A 133 9.38 0.44 6.68
CA LEU A 133 9.96 -0.03 5.43
C LEU A 133 11.10 0.86 4.93
N SER A 134 10.92 2.19 5.00
CA SER A 134 11.95 3.15 4.63
C SER A 134 13.25 2.96 5.45
N ALA A 135 13.13 2.66 6.74
CA ALA A 135 14.29 2.38 7.58
C ALA A 135 15.07 1.14 7.10
N HIS A 136 14.38 0.07 6.68
CA HIS A 136 14.98 -1.14 6.12
C HIS A 136 15.62 -0.93 4.75
N VAL A 137 14.97 -0.16 3.88
CA VAL A 137 15.50 0.15 2.54
C VAL A 137 16.76 0.99 2.63
N HIS A 138 16.78 1.98 3.52
CA HIS A 138 17.91 2.90 3.67
C HIS A 138 18.93 2.46 4.73
N GLY A 139 18.70 1.37 5.46
CA GLY A 139 19.60 0.89 6.52
C GLY A 139 19.82 1.91 7.64
N GLN A 140 18.76 2.61 8.06
CA GLN A 140 18.86 3.79 8.95
C GLN A 140 19.20 3.46 10.41
N SER A 141 19.15 2.18 10.79
CA SER A 141 19.43 1.72 12.14
C SER A 141 20.05 0.32 12.12
N GLU A 142 20.77 -0.04 13.19
CA GLU A 142 21.40 -1.36 13.29
C GLU A 142 20.42 -2.54 13.09
N PRO A 143 19.18 -2.53 13.63
CA PRO A 143 18.20 -3.58 13.33
C PRO A 143 17.77 -3.66 11.87
N ALA A 144 17.94 -2.58 11.11
CA ALA A 144 17.54 -2.46 9.72
C ALA A 144 18.67 -2.80 8.73
N LEU A 145 19.91 -2.94 9.23
CA LEU A 145 21.06 -3.30 8.41
C LEU A 145 21.02 -4.79 8.03
N PRO A 146 21.39 -5.15 6.78
CA PRO A 146 21.54 -6.54 6.40
C PRO A 146 22.70 -7.18 7.17
N LYS A 147 22.48 -8.37 7.72
CA LYS A 147 23.50 -9.20 8.36
C LYS A 147 23.63 -10.50 7.56
N ILE A 148 24.50 -10.49 6.54
CA ILE A 148 24.73 -11.61 5.62
C ILE A 148 26.20 -12.00 5.74
N GLU A 149 26.47 -13.17 6.31
CA GLU A 149 27.81 -13.74 6.44
C GLU A 149 28.08 -14.79 5.36
N SER A 150 27.01 -15.42 4.85
CA SER A 150 27.03 -16.43 3.81
C SER A 150 25.86 -16.27 2.83
N PRO A 151 25.95 -16.82 1.60
CA PRO A 151 24.82 -16.80 0.66
C PRO A 151 23.54 -17.46 1.20
N ALA A 152 23.65 -18.39 2.16
CA ALA A 152 22.48 -19.03 2.76
C ALA A 152 21.65 -18.06 3.62
N ASP A 153 22.29 -17.04 4.19
CA ASP A 153 21.62 -16.06 5.06
C ASP A 153 20.67 -15.13 4.29
N VAL A 154 20.78 -15.11 2.95
CA VAL A 154 19.87 -14.38 2.06
C VAL A 154 18.47 -14.98 2.09
N VAL A 155 18.36 -16.30 2.35
CA VAL A 155 17.08 -17.00 2.45
C VAL A 155 16.61 -16.93 3.89
N ALA A 156 15.63 -16.06 4.14
CA ALA A 156 15.10 -15.83 5.46
C ALA A 156 14.38 -17.06 6.03
N SER A 157 14.40 -17.14 7.36
CA SER A 157 13.66 -18.16 8.10
C SER A 157 12.16 -18.09 7.81
N ILE A 158 11.47 -19.19 8.11
CA ILE A 158 10.02 -19.30 8.02
C ILE A 158 9.31 -18.20 8.81
N SER A 159 9.76 -17.95 10.05
CA SER A 159 9.17 -16.91 10.91
C SER A 159 9.22 -15.53 10.24
N LEU A 160 10.35 -15.20 9.60
CA LEU A 160 10.52 -13.93 8.90
C LEU A 160 9.66 -13.84 7.63
N GLN A 161 9.40 -14.96 6.95
CA GLN A 161 8.44 -14.99 5.85
C GLN A 161 7.02 -14.71 6.36
N ASP A 162 6.61 -15.34 7.45
CA ASP A 162 5.28 -15.13 8.07
C ASP A 162 5.11 -13.68 8.55
N GLU A 163 6.17 -13.08 9.12
CA GLU A 163 6.21 -11.65 9.47
C GLU A 163 6.09 -10.74 8.25
N ALA A 164 6.73 -11.08 7.13
CA ALA A 164 6.61 -10.33 5.89
C ALA A 164 5.21 -10.42 5.27
N ILE A 165 4.52 -11.57 5.37
CA ILE A 165 3.11 -11.70 4.98
C ILE A 165 2.23 -10.79 5.85
N ALA A 166 2.45 -10.79 7.16
CA ALA A 166 1.72 -9.92 8.06
C ALA A 166 1.94 -8.44 7.68
N LEU A 167 3.18 -8.05 7.38
CA LEU A 167 3.49 -6.69 6.93
C LEU A 167 2.86 -6.35 5.56
N GLN A 168 2.77 -7.29 4.63
CA GLN A 168 2.03 -7.12 3.36
C GLN A 168 0.56 -6.79 3.61
N LYS A 169 -0.07 -7.46 4.58
CA LYS A 169 -1.44 -7.15 5.00
C LYS A 169 -1.55 -5.77 5.64
N GLU A 170 -0.59 -5.40 6.49
CA GLU A 170 -0.56 -4.08 7.13
C GLU A 170 -0.36 -2.94 6.11
N CYS A 171 0.45 -3.15 5.07
CA CYS A 171 0.60 -2.21 3.95
C CYS A 171 -0.68 -2.12 3.11
N SER A 172 -1.34 -3.26 2.87
CA SER A 172 -2.63 -3.34 2.18
C SER A 172 -3.70 -2.53 2.89
N GLU A 173 -3.81 -2.65 4.22
CA GLU A 173 -4.71 -1.84 5.03
C GLU A 173 -4.33 -0.36 5.01
N TYR A 174 -3.04 -0.02 5.14
CA TYR A 174 -2.56 1.37 5.15
C TYR A 174 -2.89 2.10 3.85
N ILE A 175 -2.59 1.49 2.70
CA ILE A 175 -2.93 2.06 1.38
C ILE A 175 -4.45 2.10 1.21
N GLY A 176 -5.16 1.03 1.61
CA GLY A 176 -6.61 0.97 1.59
C GLY A 176 -7.26 2.11 2.38
N ASP A 177 -6.73 2.47 3.55
CA ASP A 177 -7.25 3.59 4.35
C ASP A 177 -7.14 4.93 3.63
N ILE A 178 -6.04 5.16 2.92
CA ILE A 178 -5.85 6.38 2.12
C ILE A 178 -6.87 6.42 0.98
N LEU A 179 -7.08 5.28 0.29
CA LEU A 179 -8.05 5.17 -0.80
C LEU A 179 -9.49 5.34 -0.31
N TYR A 180 -9.87 4.72 0.81
CA TYR A 180 -11.18 4.92 1.41
C TYR A 180 -11.43 6.36 1.80
N SER A 181 -10.45 7.00 2.43
CA SER A 181 -10.56 8.40 2.84
C SER A 181 -10.86 9.31 1.65
N LEU A 182 -10.33 8.97 0.48
CA LEU A 182 -10.52 9.72 -0.76
C LEU A 182 -11.83 9.38 -1.49
N TYR A 183 -12.13 8.10 -1.68
CA TYR A 183 -13.19 7.65 -2.60
C TYR A 183 -14.54 7.38 -1.92
N SER A 184 -14.63 7.40 -0.58
CA SER A 184 -15.88 7.12 0.13
C SER A 184 -16.98 8.18 -0.05
N ASN A 185 -16.69 9.35 -0.64
CA ASN A 185 -17.73 10.29 -1.09
C ASN A 185 -18.70 9.63 -2.10
N ASN A 186 -18.18 8.69 -2.90
CA ASN A 186 -18.97 7.94 -3.86
C ASN A 186 -19.11 6.48 -3.41
N TRP A 187 -19.44 6.25 -2.13
CA TRP A 187 -19.51 4.91 -1.53
C TRP A 187 -20.32 3.90 -2.36
N HIS A 188 -21.46 4.34 -2.91
CA HIS A 188 -22.31 3.47 -3.74
C HIS A 188 -21.69 3.06 -5.08
N ALA A 189 -20.69 3.80 -5.56
CA ALA A 189 -19.96 3.49 -6.80
C ALA A 189 -18.75 2.58 -6.56
N LEU A 190 -18.35 2.35 -5.29
CA LEU A 190 -17.29 1.41 -4.98
C LEU A 190 -17.77 -0.03 -5.24
N PRO A 191 -16.89 -0.92 -5.73
CA PRO A 191 -17.17 -2.34 -5.81
C PRO A 191 -17.64 -2.90 -4.47
N SER A 192 -18.75 -3.65 -4.49
CA SER A 192 -19.39 -4.16 -3.28
C SER A 192 -18.50 -5.10 -2.46
N ASN A 193 -17.48 -5.71 -3.07
CA ASN A 193 -16.48 -6.54 -2.41
C ASN A 193 -15.41 -5.75 -1.63
N LEU A 194 -15.30 -4.43 -1.82
CA LEU A 194 -14.48 -3.58 -0.96
C LEU A 194 -15.17 -3.29 0.38
N HIS A 195 -16.51 -3.19 0.38
CA HIS A 195 -17.27 -2.74 1.56
C HIS A 195 -17.06 -3.59 2.83
N PRO A 196 -17.10 -4.94 2.80
CA PRO A 196 -17.11 -5.75 4.01
C PRO A 196 -15.87 -5.55 4.88
N ALA A 197 -14.70 -5.41 4.25
CA ALA A 197 -13.43 -5.24 4.95
C ALA A 197 -13.40 -3.95 5.78
N LEU A 198 -13.91 -2.85 5.23
CA LEU A 198 -14.02 -1.59 5.97
C LEU A 198 -15.14 -1.65 7.02
N ILE A 199 -16.33 -2.12 6.64
CA ILE A 199 -17.49 -2.16 7.56
C ILE A 199 -17.17 -2.97 8.83
N ALA A 200 -16.47 -4.10 8.68
CA ALA A 200 -16.09 -4.97 9.81
C ALA A 200 -15.13 -4.31 10.82
N ARG A 201 -14.51 -3.17 10.48
CA ARG A 201 -13.59 -2.44 11.36
C ARG A 201 -14.28 -1.44 12.27
N PHE A 202 -15.44 -0.92 11.89
CA PHE A 202 -16.18 0.03 12.73
C PHE A 202 -16.67 -0.67 14.00
N LYS A 203 -16.34 -0.09 15.17
CA LYS A 203 -16.74 -0.65 16.46
C LYS A 203 -18.05 -0.04 16.96
N THR A 204 -18.37 1.17 16.52
CA THR A 204 -19.56 1.91 16.96
C THR A 204 -20.26 2.61 15.79
N LYS A 205 -21.58 2.81 15.91
CA LYS A 205 -22.36 3.57 14.92
C LYS A 205 -21.88 5.03 14.75
N PRO A 206 -21.50 5.76 15.82
CA PRO A 206 -20.95 7.11 15.67
C PRO A 206 -19.68 7.17 14.82
N GLN A 207 -18.75 6.21 14.96
CA GLN A 207 -17.54 6.16 14.11
C GLN A 207 -17.90 5.97 12.64
N GLN A 208 -18.86 5.09 12.38
CA GLN A 208 -19.35 4.85 11.02
C GLN A 208 -20.03 6.09 10.45
N ALA A 209 -20.88 6.77 11.23
CA ALA A 209 -21.52 8.01 10.82
C ALA A 209 -20.48 9.11 10.52
N GLU A 210 -19.53 9.35 11.43
CA GLU A 210 -18.46 10.34 11.25
C GLU A 210 -17.62 10.10 9.98
N PHE A 211 -17.43 8.83 9.60
CA PHE A 211 -16.72 8.47 8.37
C PHE A 211 -17.54 8.79 7.10
N PHE A 212 -18.86 8.59 7.12
CA PHE A 212 -19.73 8.75 5.95
C PHE A 212 -20.42 10.11 5.82
N GLU A 213 -20.47 10.89 6.90
CA GLU A 213 -20.71 12.34 6.84
C GLU A 213 -19.62 13.05 6.04
#